data_AF-A0A1M7MYM5-F1
#
_entry.id   AF-A0A1M7MYM5-F1
#
_cell.length_a   1.000
_cell.length_b   1.000
_cell.length_c   1.000
_cell.angle_alpha   90.00
_cell.angle_beta   90.00
_cell.angle_gamma   90.00
#
_symmetry.space_group_name_H-M   'P 1'
#
loop_
_entity.id
_entity.type
_entity.pdbx_description
1 polymer ?
#
loop_
_entity_poly.entity_id
_entity_poly.type
_entity_poly.pdbx_seq_one_letter_code
_entity_poly.pdbx_strand_id
1 'polypeptide(L)'
;MATALERMHALLASTFGTDEELADVASETDRRAVEKVRAFLKVLADHDAVCTLQVADRTVRYVDVGQVKQSLQRLAEDNLHEDHVTLTGHFTGLLPQARTFEFKTDAGGQLLRGKIAPTVEDIAEINRHLGDTVPIDVLTTQVGNGRPRYLLVRSPRWT
;
A
#
# COMPACT_ATOMS: atom_id res chain seq x y z
N MET A 1 -4.74 0.47 -16.48
CA MET A 1 -5.23 0.51 -15.08
C MET A 1 -5.70 -0.88 -14.71
N ALA A 2 -5.23 -1.45 -13.61
CA ALA A 2 -5.70 -2.75 -13.16
C ALA A 2 -7.16 -2.66 -12.72
N THR A 3 -8.00 -3.61 -13.16
CA THR A 3 -9.41 -3.67 -12.75
C THR A 3 -9.53 -3.92 -11.24
N ALA A 4 -10.69 -3.61 -10.65
CA ALA A 4 -10.94 -3.90 -9.23
C ALA A 4 -10.72 -5.38 -8.90
N LEU A 5 -11.03 -6.27 -9.85
CA LEU A 5 -10.82 -7.71 -9.75
C LEU A 5 -9.34 -8.09 -9.74
N GLU A 6 -8.52 -7.48 -10.60
CA GLU A 6 -7.06 -7.70 -10.61
C GLU A 6 -6.39 -7.25 -9.31
N ARG A 7 -6.82 -6.13 -8.73
CA ARG A 7 -6.31 -5.65 -7.44
C ARG A 7 -6.67 -6.60 -6.29
N MET A 8 -7.92 -7.07 -6.26
CA MET A 8 -8.34 -8.08 -5.29
C MET A 8 -7.52 -9.37 -5.43
N HIS A 9 -7.32 -9.85 -6.66
CA HIS A 9 -6.47 -11.02 -6.91
C HIS A 9 -5.03 -10.78 -6.46
N ALA A 10 -4.45 -9.62 -6.76
CA ALA A 10 -3.09 -9.28 -6.32
C ALA A 10 -2.97 -9.26 -4.79
N LEU A 11 -3.94 -8.66 -4.10
CA LEU A 11 -3.98 -8.63 -2.65
C LEU A 11 -4.06 -10.04 -2.06
N LEU A 12 -4.99 -10.88 -2.55
CA LEU A 12 -5.10 -12.28 -2.14
C LEU A 12 -3.84 -13.09 -2.45
N ALA A 13 -3.20 -12.87 -3.60
CA ALA A 13 -1.95 -13.55 -3.94
C ALA A 13 -0.82 -13.15 -2.97
N SER A 14 -0.76 -11.87 -2.59
CA SER A 14 0.28 -11.36 -1.69
C SER A 14 0.16 -11.90 -0.27
N THR A 15 -1.01 -12.40 0.16
CA THR A 15 -1.17 -13.05 1.47
C THR A 15 -0.46 -14.40 1.56
N PHE A 16 -0.05 -15.01 0.44
CA PHE A 16 0.82 -16.20 0.44
C PHE A 16 2.32 -15.86 0.44
N GLY A 17 2.65 -14.61 0.14
CA GLY A 17 4.03 -14.12 0.06
C GLY A 17 4.60 -13.63 1.39
N THR A 18 5.62 -12.79 1.29
CA THR A 18 6.28 -12.12 2.41
C THR A 18 5.51 -10.88 2.87
N ASP A 19 5.88 -10.33 4.03
CA ASP A 19 5.29 -9.08 4.53
C ASP A 19 5.66 -7.87 3.66
N GLU A 20 6.82 -7.93 3.00
CA GLU A 20 7.25 -6.93 2.02
C GLU A 20 6.36 -6.92 0.77
N GLU A 21 6.07 -8.09 0.20
CA GLU A 21 5.17 -8.22 -0.94
C GLU A 21 3.73 -7.81 -0.59
N LEU A 22 3.25 -8.18 0.60
CA LEU A 22 1.94 -7.76 1.09
C LEU A 22 1.88 -6.25 1.30
N ALA A 23 2.91 -5.65 1.91
CA ALA A 23 2.96 -4.21 2.13
C ALA A 23 2.96 -3.42 0.82
N ASP A 24 3.70 -3.88 -0.19
CA ASP A 24 3.74 -3.25 -1.51
C ASP A 24 2.36 -3.22 -2.17
N VAL A 25 1.66 -4.37 -2.18
CA VAL A 25 0.33 -4.48 -2.80
C VAL A 25 -0.74 -3.73 -1.98
N ALA A 26 -0.69 -3.85 -0.65
CA ALA A 26 -1.62 -3.16 0.23
C ALA A 26 -1.48 -1.64 0.10
N SER A 27 -0.26 -1.11 0.03
CA SER A 27 -0.01 0.34 -0.08
C SER A 27 -0.57 0.99 -1.35
N GLU A 28 -0.86 0.20 -2.37
CA GLU A 28 -1.49 0.66 -3.61
C GLU A 28 -2.99 0.37 -3.68
N THR A 29 -3.52 -0.32 -2.67
CA THR A 29 -4.91 -0.74 -2.59
C THR A 29 -5.69 0.21 -1.70
N ASP A 30 -6.89 0.59 -2.12
CA ASP A 30 -7.75 1.43 -1.27
C ASP A 30 -8.17 0.67 -0.01
N ARG A 31 -8.14 1.34 1.16
CA ARG A 31 -8.51 0.76 2.46
C ARG A 31 -9.85 0.02 2.43
N ARG A 32 -10.86 0.58 1.75
CA ARG A 32 -12.17 -0.08 1.63
C ARG A 32 -12.07 -1.38 0.87
N ALA A 33 -11.20 -1.47 -0.14
CA ALA A 33 -10.98 -2.72 -0.87
C ALA A 33 -10.30 -3.77 0.02
N VAL A 34 -9.30 -3.38 0.82
CA VAL A 34 -8.67 -4.27 1.81
C VAL A 34 -9.71 -4.81 2.80
N GLU A 35 -10.57 -3.94 3.35
CA GLU A 35 -11.65 -4.31 4.26
C GLU A 35 -12.65 -5.29 3.62
N LYS A 36 -12.99 -5.11 2.33
CA LYS A 36 -13.87 -6.04 1.60
C LYS A 36 -13.23 -7.41 1.40
N VAL A 37 -11.92 -7.46 1.09
CA VAL A 37 -11.20 -8.73 0.99
C VAL A 37 -11.12 -9.43 2.33
N ARG A 38 -10.85 -8.69 3.41
CA ARG A 38 -10.87 -9.23 4.78
C ARG A 38 -12.24 -9.81 5.14
N ALA A 39 -13.32 -9.07 4.85
CA ALA A 39 -14.68 -9.54 5.10
C ALA A 39 -15.02 -10.80 4.30
N PHE A 40 -14.58 -10.87 3.03
CA PHE A 40 -14.74 -12.07 2.21
C PHE A 40 -14.02 -13.28 2.79
N LEU A 41 -12.74 -13.15 3.16
CA LEU A 41 -11.98 -14.23 3.78
C LEU A 41 -12.59 -14.65 5.13
N LYS A 42 -13.16 -13.71 5.88
CA LYS A 42 -13.88 -14.01 7.12
C LYS A 42 -15.11 -14.90 6.86
N VAL A 43 -15.92 -14.62 5.84
CA VAL A 43 -17.05 -15.48 5.48
C VAL A 43 -16.58 -16.89 5.14
N LEU A 44 -15.49 -17.03 4.38
CA LEU A 44 -14.93 -18.35 4.07
C LEU A 44 -14.46 -19.08 5.34
N ALA A 45 -13.73 -18.39 6.21
CA ALA A 45 -13.22 -18.95 7.45
C ALA A 45 -14.32 -19.36 8.44
N ASP A 46 -15.38 -18.56 8.55
CA ASP A 46 -16.52 -18.81 9.45
C ASP A 46 -17.37 -20.02 9.00
N HIS A 47 -17.30 -20.38 7.71
CA HIS A 47 -18.04 -21.51 7.12
C HIS A 47 -17.15 -22.69 6.72
N ASP A 48 -15.89 -22.71 7.16
CA ASP A 48 -14.86 -23.70 6.78
C ASP A 48 -14.81 -23.98 5.26
N ALA A 49 -14.99 -22.93 4.46
CA ALA A 49 -14.99 -22.98 3.01
C ALA A 49 -13.63 -22.58 2.42
N VAL A 50 -13.36 -23.03 1.20
CA VAL A 50 -12.19 -22.64 0.39
C VAL A 50 -12.64 -22.04 -0.93
N CYS A 51 -11.81 -21.21 -1.55
CA CYS A 51 -12.09 -20.66 -2.87
C CYS A 51 -10.91 -20.78 -3.82
N THR A 52 -11.21 -20.79 -5.12
CA THR A 52 -10.23 -20.54 -6.18
C THR A 52 -10.69 -19.32 -6.95
N LEU A 53 -9.81 -18.35 -7.11
CA LEU A 53 -10.03 -17.16 -7.92
C LEU A 53 -9.05 -17.19 -9.09
N GLN A 54 -9.56 -17.18 -10.31
CA GLN A 54 -8.77 -17.10 -11.53
C GLN A 54 -9.06 -15.78 -12.25
N VAL A 55 -8.02 -15.01 -12.55
CA VAL A 55 -8.10 -13.75 -13.28
C VAL A 55 -7.06 -13.81 -14.40
N ALA A 56 -7.53 -13.83 -15.65
CA ALA A 56 -6.70 -14.11 -16.82
C ALA A 56 -5.91 -15.42 -16.65
N ASP A 57 -4.58 -15.35 -16.68
CA ASP A 57 -3.64 -16.46 -16.53
C ASP A 57 -3.18 -16.68 -15.07
N ARG A 58 -3.63 -15.85 -14.13
CA ARG A 58 -3.24 -15.91 -12.72
C ARG A 58 -4.31 -16.62 -11.89
N THR A 59 -3.86 -17.47 -10.96
CA THR A 59 -4.75 -18.23 -10.08
C THR A 59 -4.31 -18.10 -8.63
N VAL A 60 -5.27 -17.75 -7.77
CA VAL A 60 -5.18 -17.92 -6.32
C VAL A 60 -6.06 -19.10 -5.93
N ARG A 61 -5.47 -20.12 -5.31
CA ARG A 61 -6.18 -21.31 -4.86
C ARG A 61 -5.90 -21.56 -3.38
N TYR A 62 -6.96 -21.53 -2.57
CA TYR A 62 -6.92 -22.06 -1.21
C TYR A 62 -7.13 -23.58 -1.27
N VAL A 63 -6.17 -24.33 -0.75
CA VAL A 63 -6.20 -25.80 -0.71
C VAL A 63 -6.97 -26.30 0.52
N ASP A 64 -6.91 -25.54 1.61
CA ASP A 64 -7.58 -25.84 2.87
C ASP A 64 -7.99 -24.55 3.60
N VAL A 65 -8.83 -24.69 4.64
CA VAL A 65 -9.31 -23.57 5.45
C VAL A 65 -8.19 -22.93 6.28
N GLY A 66 -7.11 -23.65 6.60
CA GLY A 66 -5.96 -23.12 7.30
C GLY A 66 -5.30 -21.99 6.50
N GLN A 67 -5.16 -22.15 5.19
CA GLN A 67 -4.65 -21.10 4.30
C GLN A 67 -5.57 -19.86 4.25
N VAL A 68 -6.89 -20.06 4.33
CA VAL A 68 -7.87 -18.96 4.41
C VAL A 68 -7.69 -18.20 5.73
N LYS A 69 -7.63 -18.93 6.85
CA LYS A 69 -7.41 -18.36 8.20
C LYS A 69 -6.08 -17.61 8.28
N GLN A 70 -5.02 -18.16 7.71
CA GLN A 70 -3.72 -17.49 7.63
C GLN A 70 -3.79 -16.19 6.81
N SER A 71 -4.42 -16.23 5.63
CA SER A 71 -4.57 -15.03 4.80
C SER A 71 -5.42 -13.95 5.49
N LEU A 72 -6.47 -14.36 6.21
CA LEU A 72 -7.28 -13.47 7.03
C LEU A 72 -6.45 -12.82 8.15
N GLN A 73 -5.63 -13.60 8.85
CA GLN A 73 -4.74 -13.10 9.90
C GLN A 73 -3.70 -12.12 9.35
N ARG A 74 -3.12 -12.39 8.17
CA ARG A 74 -2.15 -11.47 7.55
C ARG A 74 -2.77 -10.13 7.17
N LEU A 75 -4.06 -10.12 6.82
CA LEU A 75 -4.80 -8.89 6.54
C LEU A 75 -5.45 -8.28 7.77
N ALA A 76 -5.31 -8.87 8.97
CA ALA A 76 -5.99 -8.39 10.18
C ALA A 76 -5.51 -6.98 10.59
N GLU A 77 -6.35 -6.24 11.31
CA GLU A 77 -6.10 -4.85 11.71
C GLU A 77 -4.90 -4.67 12.63
N ASP A 78 -4.57 -5.73 13.39
CA ASP A 78 -3.42 -5.82 14.27
C ASP A 78 -2.13 -6.22 13.55
N ASN A 79 -2.21 -6.61 12.27
CA ASN A 79 -1.05 -6.98 11.45
C ASN A 79 -0.83 -6.04 10.26
N LEU A 80 -1.88 -5.51 9.63
CA LEU A 80 -1.78 -4.54 8.53
C LEU A 80 -2.29 -3.19 9.01
N HIS A 81 -1.36 -2.28 9.26
CA HIS A 81 -1.63 -0.93 9.76
C HIS A 81 -1.59 0.09 8.62
N GLU A 82 -2.59 0.97 8.59
CA GLU A 82 -2.69 2.07 7.64
C GLU A 82 -3.01 3.37 8.37
N ASP A 83 -2.12 4.35 8.26
CA ASP A 83 -2.21 5.63 8.96
C ASP A 83 -1.96 6.81 8.02
N HIS A 84 -2.66 7.91 8.28
CA HIS A 84 -2.37 9.19 7.66
C HIS A 84 -1.37 9.96 8.53
N VAL A 85 -0.21 10.29 7.95
CA VAL A 85 0.87 10.97 8.66
C VAL A 85 1.27 12.21 7.89
N THR A 86 1.45 13.33 8.59
CA THR A 86 2.08 14.52 8.03
C THR A 86 3.56 14.51 8.38
N LEU A 87 4.42 14.60 7.36
CA LEU A 87 5.87 14.63 7.52
C LEU A 87 6.41 16.00 7.10
N THR A 88 7.37 16.54 7.84
CA THR A 88 8.06 17.80 7.50
C THR A 88 9.51 17.50 7.10
N GLY A 89 9.95 18.13 6.02
CA GLY A 89 11.23 17.87 5.39
C GLY A 89 11.28 18.43 3.98
N HIS A 90 12.14 17.89 3.13
CA HIS A 90 12.26 18.32 1.74
C HIS A 90 12.37 17.13 0.80
N PHE A 91 11.86 17.31 -0.42
CA PHE A 91 12.08 16.35 -1.50
C PHE A 91 13.54 16.41 -1.95
N THR A 92 14.19 15.25 -2.04
CA THR A 92 15.55 15.12 -2.61
C THR A 92 15.51 14.66 -4.07
N GLY A 93 14.40 14.08 -4.51
CA GLY A 93 14.16 13.73 -5.90
C GLY A 93 12.77 13.17 -6.14
N LEU A 94 12.29 13.30 -7.37
CA LEU A 94 11.05 12.69 -7.84
C LEU A 94 11.21 12.19 -9.28
N LEU A 95 10.72 10.99 -9.53
CA LEU A 95 10.71 10.35 -10.85
C LEU A 95 9.28 10.33 -11.39
N PRO A 96 8.89 11.26 -12.29
CA PRO A 96 7.49 11.41 -12.69
C PRO A 96 6.91 10.17 -13.38
N GLN A 97 7.71 9.51 -14.22
CA GLN A 97 7.27 8.31 -14.95
C GLN A 97 7.07 7.12 -14.01
N ALA A 98 7.98 6.93 -13.05
CA ALA A 98 7.86 5.87 -12.04
C ALA A 98 6.87 6.21 -10.92
N ARG A 99 6.44 7.48 -10.83
CA ARG A 99 5.65 8.04 -9.73
C ARG A 99 6.23 7.71 -8.35
N THR A 100 7.55 7.80 -8.23
CA THR A 100 8.27 7.59 -6.98
C THR A 100 8.96 8.88 -6.54
N PHE A 101 9.12 9.01 -5.23
CA PHE A 101 9.80 10.16 -4.64
C PHE A 101 10.80 9.72 -3.56
N GLU A 102 11.78 10.57 -3.33
CA GLU A 102 12.67 10.55 -2.18
C GLU A 102 12.45 11.82 -1.35
N PHE A 103 12.26 11.66 -0.05
CA PHE A 103 11.99 12.75 0.88
C PHE A 103 12.85 12.61 2.12
N LYS A 104 13.57 13.67 2.50
CA LYS A 104 14.40 13.68 3.69
C LYS A 104 13.66 14.42 4.79
N THR A 105 13.37 13.72 5.89
CA THR A 105 12.69 14.30 7.05
C THR A 105 13.61 15.24 7.82
N ASP A 106 13.08 16.36 8.32
CA ASP A 106 13.85 17.25 9.19
C ASP A 106 14.11 16.58 10.54
N ALA A 107 13.11 15.87 11.06
CA ALA A 107 13.26 15.00 12.21
C ALA A 107 14.17 13.81 11.88
N GLY A 108 15.37 13.79 12.45
CA GLY A 108 16.32 12.67 12.34
C GLY A 108 17.07 12.56 11.00
N GLY A 109 16.76 13.40 10.00
CA GLY A 109 17.47 13.41 8.71
C GLY A 109 17.27 12.14 7.88
N GLN A 110 16.23 11.36 8.16
CA GLN A 110 15.98 10.07 7.53
C GLN A 110 15.54 10.26 6.07
N LEU A 111 16.16 9.50 5.16
CA LEU A 111 15.72 9.44 3.76
C LEU A 111 14.61 8.40 3.62
N LEU A 112 13.43 8.86 3.21
CA LEU A 112 12.26 8.05 2.92
C LEU A 112 12.10 7.89 1.41
N ARG A 113 11.62 6.73 1.00
CA ARG A 113 11.22 6.43 -0.37
C ARG A 113 9.76 6.06 -0.41
N GLY A 114 9.02 6.65 -1.35
CA GLY A 114 7.59 6.41 -1.48
C GLY A 114 7.10 6.47 -2.91
N LYS A 115 5.83 6.14 -3.07
CA LYS A 115 5.08 6.24 -4.33
C LYS A 115 4.13 7.43 -4.28
N ILE A 116 3.61 7.83 -5.43
CA ILE A 116 2.70 8.98 -5.54
C ILE A 116 1.35 8.48 -6.04
N ALA A 117 0.30 8.73 -5.26
CA ALA A 117 -1.06 8.31 -5.58
C ALA A 117 -1.47 8.88 -6.95
N PRO A 118 -2.20 8.11 -7.80
CA PRO A 118 -2.62 8.58 -9.13
C PRO A 118 -3.42 9.88 -9.12
N THR A 119 -4.08 10.19 -7.99
CA THR A 119 -4.86 11.42 -7.77
C THR A 119 -4.02 12.67 -7.60
N VAL A 120 -2.72 12.54 -7.37
CA VAL A 120 -1.79 13.68 -7.31
C VAL A 120 -1.38 14.02 -8.74
N GLU A 121 -1.84 15.17 -9.20
CA GLU A 121 -1.56 15.72 -10.54
C GLU A 121 -0.34 16.63 -10.52
N ASP A 122 0.14 17.01 -11.70
CA ASP A 122 1.27 17.94 -11.90
C ASP A 122 2.53 17.62 -11.09
N ILE A 123 2.79 16.34 -10.83
CA ILE A 123 3.90 15.87 -9.97
C ILE A 123 5.29 16.33 -10.44
N ALA A 124 5.43 16.74 -11.71
CA ALA A 124 6.66 17.31 -12.23
C ALA A 124 6.99 18.69 -11.61
N GLU A 125 5.99 19.40 -11.08
CA GLU A 125 6.15 20.66 -10.34
C GLU A 125 7.00 20.48 -9.08
N ILE A 126 6.87 19.32 -8.41
CA ILE A 126 7.65 19.02 -7.20
C ILE A 126 9.16 19.08 -7.49
N ASN A 127 9.61 18.71 -8.70
CA ASN A 127 11.02 18.80 -9.08
C ASN A 127 11.54 20.24 -9.19
N ARG A 128 10.66 21.24 -9.28
CA ARG A 128 11.04 22.67 -9.26
C ARG A 128 11.28 23.20 -7.83
N HIS A 129 10.89 22.43 -6.82
CA HIS A 129 10.95 22.77 -5.40
C HIS A 129 11.80 21.77 -4.59
N LEU A 130 12.76 21.10 -5.24
CA LEU A 130 13.67 20.20 -4.53
C LEU A 130 14.52 20.99 -3.54
N GLY A 131 14.65 20.46 -2.32
CA GLY A 131 15.37 21.11 -1.23
C GLY A 131 14.54 22.10 -0.41
N ASP A 132 13.37 22.53 -0.89
CA ASP A 132 12.46 23.39 -0.12
C ASP A 132 11.80 22.59 1.00
N THR A 133 11.84 23.12 2.23
CA THR A 133 11.13 22.51 3.36
C THR A 133 9.63 22.67 3.17
N VAL A 134 8.91 21.55 3.20
CA VAL A 134 7.46 21.49 2.99
C VAL A 134 6.85 20.38 3.85
N PRO A 135 5.66 20.60 4.44
CA PRO A 135 4.87 19.51 5.00
C PRO A 135 4.23 18.68 3.88
N ILE A 136 4.28 17.36 3.99
CA ILE A 136 3.61 16.43 3.08
C ILE A 136 2.65 15.52 3.84
N ASP A 137 1.48 15.26 3.24
CA ASP A 137 0.52 14.28 3.73
C ASP A 137 0.77 12.94 3.01
N VAL A 138 1.11 11.92 3.78
CA VAL A 138 1.35 10.56 3.28
C VAL A 138 0.42 9.56 3.95
N LEU A 139 -0.03 8.57 3.19
CA LEU A 139 -0.55 7.33 3.75
C LEU A 139 0.62 6.39 4.00
N THR A 140 0.71 5.85 5.21
CA THR A 140 1.69 4.83 5.57
C THR A 140 1.01 3.48 5.68
N THR A 141 1.50 2.49 4.94
CA THR A 141 1.04 1.10 5.05
C THR A 141 2.16 0.22 5.60
N GLN A 142 1.91 -0.51 6.68
CA GLN A 142 2.89 -1.35 7.35
C GLN A 142 2.29 -2.73 7.66
N VAL A 143 3.05 -3.79 7.36
CA VAL A 143 2.69 -5.17 7.72
C VAL A 143 3.61 -5.63 8.84
N GLY A 144 3.03 -6.11 9.95
CA GLY A 144 3.72 -6.49 11.17
C GLY A 144 4.69 -5.39 11.64
N ASN A 145 5.94 -5.78 11.89
CA ASN A 145 7.03 -4.85 12.21
C ASN A 145 7.89 -4.49 10.98
N GLY A 146 7.37 -4.71 9.77
CA GLY A 146 8.06 -4.43 8.51
C GLY A 146 8.30 -2.94 8.26
N ARG A 147 9.02 -2.59 7.20
CA ARG A 147 9.25 -1.17 6.86
C ARG A 147 7.97 -0.56 6.27
N PRO A 148 7.53 0.61 6.76
CA PRO A 148 6.34 1.26 6.22
C PRO A 148 6.55 1.67 4.76
N ARG A 149 5.47 1.56 3.97
CA ARG A 149 5.36 2.08 2.61
C ARG A 149 4.70 3.45 2.67
N TYR A 150 5.26 4.40 1.95
CA TYR A 150 4.76 5.77 1.92
C TYR A 150 4.09 6.04 0.58
N LEU A 151 2.85 6.53 0.62
CA LEU A 151 2.11 6.98 -0.54
C LEU A 151 1.78 8.47 -0.37
N LEU A 152 2.32 9.32 -1.23
CA LEU A 152 1.95 10.74 -1.28
C LEU A 152 0.53 10.85 -1.84
N VAL A 153 -0.41 11.33 -1.01
CA VAL A 153 -1.85 11.36 -1.36
C VAL A 153 -2.34 12.72 -1.83
N ARG A 154 -1.54 13.78 -1.64
CA ARG A 154 -1.85 15.16 -2.02
C ARG A 154 -0.62 15.89 -2.53
N SER A 155 -0.82 16.86 -3.41
CA SER A 155 0.25 17.76 -3.84
C SER A 155 0.73 18.61 -2.65
N PRO A 156 2.06 18.76 -2.44
CA PRO A 156 2.59 19.62 -1.40
C PRO A 156 2.13 21.07 -1.59
N ARG A 157 1.97 21.79 -0.48
CA ARG A 157 1.68 23.23 -0.48
C ARG A 157 2.94 23.98 -0.11
N TRP A 158 3.61 24.52 -1.12
CA TRP A 158 4.79 25.37 -0.94
C TRP A 158 4.37 26.72 -0.33
N THR A 159 5.14 27.19 0.64
CA THR A 159 5.00 28.52 1.27
C THR A 159 5.96 29.52 0.67
#